data_AF-A0AAN8RI18-F1
#
_entry.id   AF-A0AAN8RI18-F1
#
_cell.length_a   1.000
_cell.length_b   1.000
_cell.length_c   1.000
_cell.angle_alpha   90.00
_cell.angle_beta   90.00
_cell.angle_gamma   90.00
#
_symmetry.space_group_name_H-M   'P 1'
#
loop_
_entity.id
_entity.type
_entity.pdbx_description
1 polymer ?
#
loop_
_entity_poly.entity_id
_entity_poly.type
_entity_poly.pdbx_seq_one_letter_code
_entity_poly.pdbx_strand_id
1 'polypeptide(L)'
;MSLLVIKYIDIALTLHVQYLFNQPVFLNVCVRVFLKQLVVSCPQECYDSLLCPLLGPLFAYMLQRLHLRWQIINQRSTVSGEEDESCEENQEMLEEQLVRLLTREVLDLLTHACIMKKVPEPAGNKEDVDEEEMMSTESQAVAASPAQPTGELTELGKCLLKHEDIYMTLLTISFTSLSWKDTSNCHRTASIVCWTLLRQVVGGNLLPEAVTWFYTSVLKGLQMHGQHEICNSALTQLALLMYENLRPRYMELRDVMTQIPDINLEALDQYDQRLLEPSSAQRLGEKKRKDQFKKLIAGTVGKALGQQFKKEVHIRNLPSLFKKPKPEKRDILETSESGALAALFSPVLDGI
;
A
#
# COMPACT_ATOMS: atom_id res chain seq x y z
N MET A 1 16.10 -37.28 10.40
CA MET A 1 16.78 -36.00 10.09
C MET A 1 15.89 -34.78 10.31
N SER A 2 14.61 -34.80 9.92
CA SER A 2 13.65 -33.68 10.04
C SER A 2 13.44 -33.15 11.46
N LEU A 3 13.19 -33.99 12.46
CA LEU A 3 13.01 -33.56 13.85
C LEU A 3 14.25 -32.91 14.48
N LEU A 4 15.45 -33.31 14.05
CA LEU A 4 16.69 -32.73 14.57
C LEU A 4 16.96 -31.38 13.92
N VAL A 5 16.71 -31.22 12.62
CA VAL A 5 16.82 -29.94 11.92
C VAL A 5 15.75 -28.96 12.38
N ILE A 6 14.50 -29.42 12.58
CA ILE A 6 13.43 -28.59 13.15
C ILE A 6 13.79 -28.22 14.58
N LYS A 7 14.23 -29.16 15.43
CA LYS A 7 14.71 -28.81 16.78
C LYS A 7 15.95 -27.93 16.74
N TYR A 8 16.87 -28.07 15.78
CA TYR A 8 18.08 -27.23 15.72
C TYR A 8 17.77 -25.84 15.19
N ILE A 9 16.86 -25.74 14.22
CA ILE A 9 16.32 -24.47 13.74
C ILE A 9 15.47 -23.84 14.83
N ASP A 10 14.62 -24.58 15.54
CA ASP A 10 13.76 -24.11 16.63
C ASP A 10 14.58 -23.73 17.87
N ILE A 11 15.60 -24.51 18.25
CA ILE A 11 16.57 -24.20 19.32
C ILE A 11 17.46 -23.02 18.91
N ALA A 12 17.98 -22.97 17.68
CA ALA A 12 18.67 -21.78 17.18
C ALA A 12 17.71 -20.58 17.06
N LEU A 13 16.43 -20.83 16.75
CA LEU A 13 15.37 -19.85 16.65
C LEU A 13 14.75 -19.47 18.01
N THR A 14 15.14 -20.11 19.10
CA THR A 14 14.60 -19.80 20.44
C THR A 14 15.72 -19.33 21.36
N LEU A 15 16.86 -20.02 21.39
CA LEU A 15 18.03 -19.68 22.22
C LEU A 15 18.98 -18.66 21.57
N HIS A 16 19.16 -18.69 20.24
CA HIS A 16 20.01 -17.71 19.54
C HIS A 16 19.21 -16.55 18.93
N VAL A 17 17.90 -16.70 18.74
CA VAL A 17 17.00 -15.66 18.19
C VAL A 17 16.85 -14.45 19.09
N GLN A 18 16.80 -14.60 20.41
CA GLN A 18 16.66 -13.41 21.25
C GLN A 18 17.86 -12.46 21.11
N TYR A 19 19.04 -12.98 20.76
CA TYR A 19 20.26 -12.20 20.58
C TYR A 19 20.52 -11.82 19.11
N LEU A 20 20.47 -12.80 18.18
CA LEU A 20 20.69 -12.57 16.75
C LEU A 20 19.53 -11.87 16.06
N PHE A 21 18.28 -12.14 16.46
CA PHE A 21 17.14 -11.41 15.90
C PHE A 21 16.96 -10.07 16.59
N ASN A 22 17.66 -9.73 17.67
CA ASN A 22 17.66 -8.34 18.14
C ASN A 22 18.34 -7.41 17.12
N GLN A 23 19.22 -7.96 16.28
CA GLN A 23 19.85 -7.27 15.16
C GLN A 23 18.96 -7.34 13.89
N PRO A 24 18.33 -6.23 13.46
CA PRO A 24 17.39 -6.25 12.34
C PRO A 24 18.06 -6.68 11.03
N VAL A 25 19.34 -6.36 10.85
CA VAL A 25 20.12 -6.67 9.64
C VAL A 25 20.26 -8.17 9.43
N PHE A 26 20.62 -8.92 10.48
CA PHE A 26 20.79 -10.37 10.38
C PHE A 26 19.47 -11.05 10.02
N LEU A 27 18.38 -10.62 10.67
CA LEU A 27 17.06 -11.15 10.40
C LEU A 27 16.63 -10.96 8.94
N ASN A 28 16.89 -9.77 8.38
CA ASN A 28 16.64 -9.49 6.96
C ASN A 28 17.37 -10.48 6.05
N VAL A 29 18.66 -10.71 6.32
CA VAL A 29 19.48 -11.65 5.53
C VAL A 29 18.98 -13.08 5.68
N CYS A 30 18.62 -13.53 6.89
CA CYS A 30 18.09 -14.86 7.12
C CYS A 30 16.77 -15.11 6.36
N VAL A 31 15.84 -14.16 6.40
CA VAL A 31 14.57 -14.28 5.67
C VAL A 31 14.82 -14.31 4.17
N ARG A 32 15.61 -13.37 3.65
CA ARG A 32 15.87 -13.19 2.22
C ARG A 32 16.66 -14.34 1.60
N VAL A 33 17.71 -14.80 2.28
CA VAL A 33 18.70 -15.73 1.71
C VAL A 33 18.39 -17.16 2.11
N PHE A 34 18.25 -17.43 3.40
CA PHE A 34 18.08 -18.80 3.88
C PHE A 34 16.65 -19.30 3.73
N LEU A 35 15.69 -18.61 4.35
CA LEU A 35 14.30 -19.07 4.41
C LEU A 35 13.64 -19.09 3.04
N LYS A 36 13.86 -18.06 2.23
CA LYS A 36 13.34 -18.02 0.86
C LYS A 36 13.89 -19.16 -0.01
N GLN A 37 15.20 -19.43 0.05
CA GLN A 37 15.79 -20.52 -0.73
C GLN A 37 15.32 -21.89 -0.24
N LEU A 38 15.15 -22.05 1.08
CA LEU A 38 14.56 -23.23 1.66
C LEU A 38 13.14 -23.47 1.11
N VAL A 39 12.28 -22.44 1.09
CA VAL A 39 10.92 -22.54 0.54
C VAL A 39 10.92 -22.92 -0.94
N VAL A 40 11.76 -22.29 -1.75
CA VAL A 40 11.80 -22.53 -3.21
C VAL A 40 12.40 -23.89 -3.56
N SER A 41 13.36 -24.39 -2.78
CA SER A 41 14.10 -25.63 -3.08
C SER A 41 13.53 -26.86 -2.37
N CYS A 42 12.60 -26.69 -1.44
CA CYS A 42 12.06 -27.80 -0.65
C CYS A 42 11.12 -28.66 -1.52
N PRO A 43 11.32 -29.99 -1.54
CA PRO A 43 10.44 -30.89 -2.27
C PRO A 43 9.08 -31.04 -1.55
N GLN A 44 8.02 -31.32 -2.30
CA GLN A 44 6.63 -31.26 -1.81
C GLN A 44 6.36 -32.24 -0.66
N GLU A 45 7.04 -33.39 -0.65
CA GLU A 45 6.93 -34.42 0.39
C GLU A 45 7.38 -33.92 1.77
N CYS A 46 8.16 -32.85 1.81
CA CYS A 46 8.67 -32.23 3.02
C CYS A 46 7.80 -31.05 3.51
N TYR A 47 6.71 -30.68 2.81
CA TYR A 47 5.92 -29.50 3.19
C TYR A 47 5.25 -29.65 4.55
N ASP A 48 4.49 -30.72 4.76
CA ASP A 48 3.81 -30.98 6.03
C ASP A 48 4.80 -31.28 7.17
N SER A 49 5.91 -31.96 6.86
CA SER A 49 6.85 -32.44 7.87
C SER A 49 7.94 -31.44 8.26
N LEU A 50 8.25 -30.44 7.42
CA LEU A 50 9.30 -29.44 7.64
C LEU A 50 8.79 -28.01 7.48
N LEU A 51 8.19 -27.65 6.34
CA LEU A 51 7.89 -26.26 6.05
C LEU A 51 6.71 -25.71 6.85
N CYS A 52 5.60 -26.44 7.00
CA CYS A 52 4.46 -25.96 7.77
C CYS A 52 4.81 -25.76 9.26
N PRO A 53 5.46 -26.73 9.95
CA PRO A 53 5.90 -26.56 11.33
C PRO A 53 6.95 -25.45 11.53
N LEU A 54 7.71 -25.10 10.49
CA LEU A 54 8.70 -24.02 10.54
C LEU A 54 8.07 -22.64 10.26
N LEU A 55 7.29 -22.53 9.17
CA LEU A 55 6.78 -21.26 8.67
C LEU A 55 5.63 -20.73 9.51
N GLY A 56 4.77 -21.59 10.07
CA GLY A 56 3.66 -21.17 10.92
C GLY A 56 4.12 -20.30 12.10
N PRO A 57 4.95 -20.85 13.02
CA PRO A 57 5.51 -20.10 14.14
C PRO A 57 6.35 -18.89 13.71
N LEU A 58 7.11 -19.01 12.61
CA LEU A 58 7.90 -17.90 12.07
C LEU A 58 7.01 -16.72 11.67
N PHE A 59 5.95 -16.94 10.89
CA PHE A 59 5.04 -15.87 10.48
C PHE A 59 4.29 -15.27 11.68
N ALA A 60 3.92 -16.07 12.67
CA ALA A 60 3.28 -15.59 13.90
C ALA A 60 4.22 -14.65 14.68
N TYR A 61 5.48 -15.06 14.83
CA TYR A 61 6.51 -14.21 15.44
C TYR A 61 6.73 -12.92 14.65
N MET A 62 6.85 -13.01 13.32
CA MET A 62 7.07 -11.84 12.45
C MET A 62 5.91 -10.86 12.50
N LEU A 63 4.67 -11.35 12.55
CA LEU A 63 3.48 -10.53 12.71
C LEU A 63 3.56 -9.70 14.01
N GLN A 64 3.81 -10.36 15.15
CA GLN A 64 3.90 -9.67 16.44
C GLN A 64 5.03 -8.64 16.45
N ARG A 65 6.21 -9.03 15.96
CA ARG A 65 7.39 -8.17 15.92
C ARG A 65 7.19 -6.95 15.03
N LEU A 66 6.72 -7.14 13.79
CA LEU A 66 6.51 -6.05 12.86
C LEU A 66 5.40 -5.11 13.34
N HIS A 67 4.31 -5.65 13.88
CA HIS A 67 3.24 -4.84 14.45
C HIS A 67 3.76 -3.93 15.56
N LEU A 68 4.51 -4.47 16.53
CA LEU A 68 5.10 -3.70 17.63
C LEU A 68 6.06 -2.62 17.11
N ARG A 69 6.96 -2.96 16.18
CA ARG A 69 7.94 -2.01 15.65
C ARG A 69 7.28 -0.89 14.85
N TRP A 70 6.28 -1.20 14.02
CA TRP A 70 5.51 -0.20 13.29
C TRP A 70 4.67 0.68 14.21
N GLN A 71 4.14 0.14 15.31
CA GLN A 71 3.45 0.94 16.31
C GLN A 71 4.40 1.97 16.95
N ILE A 72 5.62 1.56 17.31
CA ILE A 72 6.65 2.47 17.85
C ILE A 72 7.00 3.57 16.83
N ILE A 73 7.26 3.21 15.58
CA ILE A 73 7.57 4.16 14.49
C ILE A 73 6.42 5.18 14.31
N ASN A 74 5.17 4.71 14.31
CA ASN A 74 4.00 5.57 14.14
C ASN A 74 3.79 6.52 15.32
N GLN A 75 4.12 6.11 16.55
CA GLN A 75 4.04 6.97 17.74
C GLN A 75 5.13 8.05 17.74
N ARG A 76 6.37 7.70 17.39
CA ARG A 76 7.50 8.66 17.32
C ARG A 76 7.21 9.83 16.37
N SER A 77 6.60 9.53 15.22
CA SER A 77 6.16 10.53 14.23
C SER A 77 5.17 11.58 14.76
N THR A 78 4.63 11.42 15.98
CA THR A 78 3.66 12.35 16.59
C THR A 78 4.19 13.16 17.76
N VAL A 79 5.41 12.89 18.26
CA VAL A 79 5.89 13.39 19.57
C VAL A 79 7.22 14.16 19.50
N SER A 80 7.84 14.36 18.32
CA SER A 80 9.17 15.01 18.24
C SER A 80 9.19 16.42 18.85
N GLY A 81 9.85 16.55 20.00
CA GLY A 81 10.17 17.78 20.70
C GLY A 81 11.69 18.01 20.71
N GLU A 82 12.06 19.29 20.71
CA GLU A 82 13.38 19.85 20.49
C GLU A 82 14.37 19.45 21.61
N GLU A 83 15.33 18.56 21.36
CA GLU A 83 16.64 18.49 22.06
C GLU A 83 17.57 17.43 21.41
N ASP A 84 18.83 17.81 21.13
CA ASP A 84 19.92 17.02 20.51
C ASP A 84 19.55 16.13 19.30
N GLU A 85 18.79 16.72 18.37
CA GLU A 85 18.06 16.04 17.28
C GLU A 85 18.95 15.25 16.29
N SER A 86 20.18 15.68 15.99
CA SER A 86 20.88 15.19 14.79
C SER A 86 21.42 13.75 14.85
N CYS A 87 21.81 13.26 16.04
CA CYS A 87 22.33 11.89 16.19
C CYS A 87 21.19 10.89 16.38
N GLU A 88 20.18 11.28 17.15
CA GLU A 88 19.00 10.48 17.42
C GLU A 88 18.12 10.31 16.18
N GLU A 89 17.92 11.37 15.39
CA GLU A 89 17.14 11.33 14.14
C GLU A 89 17.74 10.34 13.11
N ASN A 90 19.07 10.31 12.98
CA ASN A 90 19.76 9.38 12.08
C ASN A 90 19.60 7.91 12.51
N GLN A 91 19.67 7.65 13.81
CA GLN A 91 19.47 6.31 14.37
C GLN A 91 18.01 5.86 14.20
N GLU A 92 17.03 6.73 14.45
CA GLU A 92 15.62 6.44 14.26
C GLU A 92 15.28 6.18 12.78
N MET A 93 15.82 6.97 11.86
CA MET A 93 15.65 6.77 10.43
C MET A 93 16.22 5.41 9.98
N LEU A 94 17.39 5.02 10.51
CA LEU A 94 18.00 3.72 10.26
C LEU A 94 17.11 2.58 10.77
N GLU A 95 16.59 2.67 11.99
CA GLU A 95 15.68 1.68 12.56
C GLU A 95 14.41 1.52 11.71
N GLU A 96 13.79 2.64 11.31
CA GLU A 96 12.62 2.65 10.44
C GLU A 96 12.92 1.96 9.10
N GLN A 97 14.06 2.28 8.50
CA GLN A 97 14.46 1.67 7.23
C GLN A 97 14.70 0.17 7.36
N LEU A 98 15.29 -0.29 8.46
CA LEU A 98 15.47 -1.71 8.74
C LEU A 98 14.14 -2.44 8.92
N VAL A 99 13.15 -1.81 9.55
CA VAL A 99 11.79 -2.36 9.71
C VAL A 99 11.06 -2.43 8.37
N ARG A 100 11.21 -1.43 7.50
CA ARG A 100 10.70 -1.48 6.11
C ARG A 100 11.32 -2.63 5.32
N LEU A 101 12.64 -2.78 5.40
CA LEU A 101 13.32 -3.90 4.73
C LEU A 101 12.80 -5.25 5.25
N LEU A 102 12.69 -5.42 6.57
CA LEU A 102 12.16 -6.65 7.14
C LEU A 102 10.74 -6.95 6.70
N THR A 103 9.89 -5.93 6.70
CA THR A 103 8.51 -6.01 6.21
C THR A 103 8.46 -6.56 4.78
N ARG A 104 9.28 -5.99 3.90
CA ARG A 104 9.36 -6.40 2.49
C ARG A 104 9.86 -7.83 2.34
N GLU A 105 10.90 -8.24 3.08
CA GLU A 105 11.44 -9.60 3.00
C GLU A 105 10.43 -10.64 3.53
N VAL A 106 9.71 -10.34 4.62
CA VAL A 106 8.67 -11.23 5.16
C VAL A 106 7.52 -11.40 4.18
N LEU A 107 7.05 -10.31 3.55
CA LEU A 107 5.97 -10.38 2.57
C LEU A 107 6.42 -10.97 1.23
N ASP A 108 7.70 -10.81 0.86
CA ASP A 108 8.30 -11.52 -0.27
C ASP A 108 8.35 -13.03 0.01
N LEU A 109 8.79 -13.46 1.19
CA LEU A 109 8.77 -14.86 1.62
C LEU A 109 7.34 -15.43 1.59
N LEU A 110 6.36 -14.71 2.14
CA LEU A 110 4.94 -15.08 2.09
C LEU A 110 4.47 -15.26 0.65
N THR A 111 4.81 -14.31 -0.23
CA THR A 111 4.45 -14.39 -1.64
C THR A 111 5.03 -15.64 -2.30
N HIS A 112 6.31 -15.97 -2.08
CA HIS A 112 6.92 -17.17 -2.66
C HIS A 112 6.35 -18.45 -2.04
N ALA A 113 6.02 -18.43 -0.76
CA ALA A 113 5.45 -19.58 -0.07
C ALA A 113 4.03 -19.87 -0.56
N CYS A 114 3.22 -18.85 -0.84
CA CYS A 114 1.77 -19.01 -1.02
C CYS A 114 1.28 -18.74 -2.44
N ILE A 115 1.95 -17.93 -3.26
CA ILE A 115 1.38 -17.36 -4.48
C ILE A 115 2.22 -17.72 -5.69
N MET A 116 1.58 -18.36 -6.67
CA MET A 116 2.21 -18.66 -7.96
C MET A 116 2.44 -17.36 -8.72
N LYS A 117 3.69 -17.09 -9.06
CA LYS A 117 4.00 -16.08 -10.06
C LYS A 117 3.64 -16.67 -11.42
N LYS A 118 2.71 -16.04 -12.14
CA LYS A 118 2.50 -16.36 -13.56
C LYS A 118 3.81 -16.05 -14.27
N VAL A 119 4.50 -17.11 -14.72
CA VAL A 119 5.60 -16.97 -15.67
C VAL A 119 4.95 -16.51 -16.98
N PRO A 120 5.36 -15.39 -17.58
CA PRO A 120 4.93 -15.08 -18.94
C PRO A 120 5.32 -16.28 -19.81
N GLU A 121 4.35 -16.94 -20.42
CA GLU A 121 4.64 -17.98 -21.41
C GLU A 121 5.62 -17.37 -22.43
N PRO A 122 6.76 -18.02 -22.72
CA PRO A 122 7.62 -17.55 -23.79
C PRO A 122 6.78 -17.62 -25.06
N ALA A 123 6.55 -16.46 -25.68
CA ALA A 123 5.84 -16.37 -26.95
C ALA A 123 6.49 -17.36 -27.92
N GLY A 124 5.76 -18.44 -28.21
CA GLY A 124 6.21 -19.46 -29.16
C GLY A 124 6.46 -18.81 -30.51
N ASN A 125 7.66 -19.06 -31.04
CA ASN A 125 8.16 -18.80 -32.39
C ASN A 125 7.16 -18.12 -33.34
N LYS A 126 7.39 -16.85 -33.61
CA LYS A 126 7.30 -16.34 -34.98
C LYS A 126 8.64 -15.68 -35.30
N GLU A 127 9.46 -16.42 -36.05
CA GLU A 127 10.45 -15.83 -36.92
C GLU A 127 9.71 -14.80 -37.79
N ASP A 128 10.07 -13.53 -37.68
CA ASP A 128 10.17 -12.66 -38.83
C ASP A 128 11.09 -11.48 -38.49
N VAL A 129 12.03 -11.32 -39.41
CA VAL A 129 13.14 -10.40 -39.51
C VAL A 129 12.63 -8.96 -39.61
N ASP A 130 13.17 -8.04 -38.81
CA ASP A 130 13.84 -6.84 -39.34
C ASP A 130 14.51 -6.04 -38.22
N GLU A 131 15.81 -5.80 -38.43
CA GLU A 131 16.65 -4.90 -37.65
C GLU A 131 16.51 -3.45 -38.18
N GLU A 132 16.85 -2.49 -37.33
CA GLU A 132 17.06 -1.05 -37.57
C GLU A 132 15.98 -0.10 -37.03
N GLU A 133 16.23 0.48 -35.85
CA GLU A 133 16.45 1.93 -35.71
C GLU A 133 16.85 2.28 -34.27
N MET A 134 17.99 2.96 -34.12
CA MET A 134 18.38 3.63 -32.89
C MET A 134 17.53 4.90 -32.70
N MET A 135 17.09 5.18 -31.47
CA MET A 135 17.20 6.47 -30.74
C MET A 135 16.08 6.65 -29.69
N SER A 136 16.51 6.95 -28.46
CA SER A 136 15.94 7.87 -27.46
C SER A 136 14.43 8.03 -27.23
N THR A 137 14.08 8.01 -25.93
CA THR A 137 12.99 8.74 -25.23
C THR A 137 11.67 7.99 -24.97
N GLU A 138 11.36 7.92 -23.67
CA GLU A 138 10.04 7.84 -22.99
C GLU A 138 8.96 6.83 -23.41
N SER A 139 8.37 6.25 -22.36
CA SER A 139 6.93 5.91 -22.28
C SER A 139 6.38 4.90 -23.27
N GLN A 140 6.41 3.62 -22.90
CA GLN A 140 5.37 2.67 -23.32
C GLN A 140 4.78 1.94 -22.12
N ALA A 141 3.71 2.56 -21.61
CA ALA A 141 2.67 1.88 -20.88
C ALA A 141 2.07 0.79 -21.79
N VAL A 142 2.41 -0.46 -21.50
CA VAL A 142 1.66 -1.60 -22.05
C VAL A 142 0.33 -1.63 -21.29
N ALA A 143 -0.73 -1.15 -21.95
CA ALA A 143 -2.10 -1.22 -21.47
C ALA A 143 -2.54 -2.69 -21.40
N ALA A 144 -2.21 -3.35 -20.29
CA ALA A 144 -2.90 -4.56 -19.89
C ALA A 144 -4.29 -4.17 -19.40
N SER A 145 -5.32 -4.73 -20.04
CA SER A 145 -6.66 -4.81 -19.46
C SER A 145 -6.56 -5.33 -18.02
N PRO A 146 -7.26 -4.74 -17.03
CA PRO A 146 -7.19 -5.22 -15.66
C PRO A 146 -8.06 -6.47 -15.54
N ALA A 147 -7.58 -7.59 -16.06
CA ALA A 147 -8.04 -8.90 -15.64
C ALA A 147 -7.88 -8.96 -14.12
N GLN A 148 -8.92 -9.44 -13.43
CA GLN A 148 -8.90 -9.58 -11.98
C GLN A 148 -7.59 -10.24 -11.52
N PRO A 149 -7.01 -9.85 -10.38
CA PRO A 149 -5.81 -10.49 -9.83
C PRO A 149 -6.11 -11.96 -9.56
N THR A 150 -5.81 -12.79 -10.55
CA THR A 150 -6.00 -14.24 -10.58
C THR A 150 -4.70 -14.91 -10.13
N GLY A 151 -4.15 -14.45 -8.99
CA GLY A 151 -3.01 -15.12 -8.37
C GLY A 151 -3.48 -16.48 -7.87
N GLU A 152 -2.92 -17.57 -8.40
CA GLU A 152 -3.20 -18.93 -7.91
C GLU A 152 -2.31 -19.27 -6.70
N LEU A 153 -2.77 -20.19 -5.86
CA LEU A 153 -1.96 -20.66 -4.74
C LEU A 153 -0.95 -21.69 -5.22
N THR A 154 0.26 -21.62 -4.67
CA THR A 154 1.24 -22.71 -4.77
C THR A 154 0.75 -23.95 -4.00
N GLU A 155 1.32 -25.12 -4.28
CA GLU A 155 1.04 -26.33 -3.49
C GLU A 155 1.39 -26.16 -2.01
N LEU A 156 2.51 -25.47 -1.70
CA LEU A 156 2.85 -25.10 -0.33
C LEU A 156 1.82 -24.15 0.28
N GLY A 157 1.34 -23.16 -0.48
CA GLY A 157 0.27 -22.26 -0.04
C GLY A 157 -0.98 -23.02 0.36
N LYS A 158 -1.43 -23.96 -0.48
CA LYS A 158 -2.55 -24.85 -0.16
C LYS A 158 -2.29 -25.65 1.13
N CYS A 159 -1.06 -26.12 1.34
CA CYS A 159 -0.63 -26.84 2.53
C CYS A 159 -0.76 -25.98 3.80
N LEU A 160 -0.18 -24.78 3.78
CA LEU A 160 -0.22 -23.81 4.89
C LEU A 160 -1.65 -23.41 5.24
N LEU A 161 -2.51 -23.26 4.22
CA LEU A 161 -3.90 -22.86 4.39
C LEU A 161 -4.80 -23.93 5.02
N LYS A 162 -4.35 -25.18 5.14
CA LYS A 162 -5.07 -26.23 5.90
C LYS A 162 -5.06 -25.96 7.41
N HIS A 163 -4.09 -25.19 7.88
CA HIS A 163 -3.90 -24.85 9.29
C HIS A 163 -4.52 -23.48 9.55
N GLU A 164 -5.62 -23.44 10.31
CA GLU A 164 -6.41 -22.23 10.55
C GLU A 164 -5.59 -21.11 11.22
N ASP A 165 -4.76 -21.47 12.19
CA ASP A 165 -3.86 -20.57 12.92
C ASP A 165 -2.81 -19.93 12.00
N ILE A 166 -2.20 -20.74 11.12
CA ILE A 166 -1.24 -20.24 10.12
C ILE A 166 -1.98 -19.34 9.13
N TYR A 167 -3.12 -19.78 8.60
CA TYR A 167 -3.87 -19.02 7.62
C TYR A 167 -4.32 -17.64 8.15
N MET A 168 -4.87 -17.61 9.36
CA MET A 168 -5.27 -16.36 10.01
C MET A 168 -4.08 -15.43 10.26
N THR A 169 -2.92 -15.99 10.59
CA THR A 169 -1.67 -15.22 10.72
C THR A 169 -1.27 -14.59 9.37
N LEU A 170 -1.31 -15.36 8.28
CA LEU A 170 -0.97 -14.87 6.93
C LEU A 170 -1.93 -13.78 6.44
N LEU A 171 -3.23 -13.92 6.70
CA LEU A 171 -4.22 -12.87 6.41
C LEU A 171 -3.93 -11.62 7.26
N THR A 172 -3.74 -11.79 8.56
CA THR A 172 -3.57 -10.67 9.50
C THR A 172 -2.34 -9.85 9.15
N ILE A 173 -1.19 -10.47 8.88
CA ILE A 173 0.02 -9.74 8.49
C ILE A 173 -0.16 -9.03 7.15
N SER A 174 -0.79 -9.67 6.16
CA SER A 174 -1.01 -9.10 4.83
C SER A 174 -1.87 -7.84 4.90
N PHE A 175 -3.03 -7.91 5.58
CA PHE A 175 -3.95 -6.78 5.69
C PHE A 175 -3.44 -5.67 6.62
N THR A 176 -2.78 -6.01 7.73
CA THR A 176 -2.14 -5.01 8.61
C THR A 176 -1.08 -4.20 7.86
N SER A 177 -0.31 -4.86 6.99
CA SER A 177 0.79 -4.23 6.27
C SER A 177 0.36 -3.15 5.26
N LEU A 178 -0.93 -3.10 4.89
CA LEU A 178 -1.47 -2.07 3.99
C LEU A 178 -1.43 -0.67 4.61
N SER A 179 -1.36 -0.56 5.93
CA SER A 179 -1.36 0.73 6.64
C SER A 179 0.03 1.12 7.18
N TRP A 180 1.05 0.29 6.95
CA TRP A 180 2.42 0.61 7.33
C TRP A 180 3.03 1.58 6.31
N LYS A 181 3.83 2.56 6.76
CA LYS A 181 4.37 3.67 5.94
C LYS A 181 5.41 3.20 4.91
N ASP A 182 4.99 2.37 3.95
CA ASP A 182 5.75 1.83 2.83
C ASP A 182 4.83 1.62 1.61
N THR A 183 4.81 2.60 0.72
CA THR A 183 3.96 2.64 -0.48
C THR A 183 4.21 1.44 -1.41
N SER A 184 5.47 1.00 -1.56
CA SER A 184 5.81 -0.15 -2.41
C SER A 184 5.22 -1.44 -1.85
N ASN A 185 5.35 -1.62 -0.53
CA ASN A 185 4.76 -2.74 0.18
C ASN A 185 3.23 -2.77 0.05
N CYS A 186 2.59 -1.62 0.30
CA CYS A 186 1.14 -1.47 0.18
C CYS A 186 0.67 -1.85 -1.23
N HIS A 187 1.28 -1.30 -2.28
CA HIS A 187 0.90 -1.61 -3.67
C HIS A 187 1.00 -3.11 -3.95
N ARG A 188 2.16 -3.72 -3.67
CA ARG A 188 2.42 -5.13 -3.97
C ARG A 188 1.44 -6.05 -3.24
N THR A 189 1.23 -5.79 -1.94
CA THR A 189 0.39 -6.63 -1.08
C THR A 189 -1.09 -6.50 -1.46
N ALA A 190 -1.57 -5.29 -1.75
CA ALA A 190 -2.94 -5.06 -2.18
C ALA A 190 -3.24 -5.72 -3.55
N SER A 191 -2.31 -5.59 -4.51
CA SER A 191 -2.50 -6.10 -5.87
C SER A 191 -2.44 -7.62 -5.97
N ILE A 192 -1.61 -8.28 -5.14
CA ILE A 192 -1.27 -9.70 -5.34
C ILE A 192 -1.73 -10.56 -4.16
N VAL A 193 -1.49 -10.11 -2.92
CA VAL A 193 -1.51 -11.00 -1.75
C VAL A 193 -2.90 -11.08 -1.12
N CYS A 194 -3.47 -9.92 -0.74
CA CYS A 194 -4.67 -9.85 0.09
C CYS A 194 -5.85 -10.64 -0.49
N TRP A 195 -6.22 -10.38 -1.76
CA TRP A 195 -7.34 -11.07 -2.38
C TRP A 195 -7.05 -12.56 -2.65
N THR A 196 -5.83 -12.90 -3.07
CA THR A 196 -5.42 -14.28 -3.35
C THR A 196 -5.57 -15.19 -2.12
N LEU A 197 -5.24 -14.66 -0.94
CA LEU A 197 -5.44 -15.36 0.33
C LEU A 197 -6.91 -15.35 0.76
N LEU A 198 -7.57 -14.20 0.75
CA LEU A 198 -8.94 -14.06 1.29
C LEU A 198 -9.98 -14.83 0.46
N ARG A 199 -9.82 -14.87 -0.87
CA ARG A 199 -10.79 -15.55 -1.76
C ARG A 199 -10.97 -17.04 -1.45
N GLN A 200 -9.98 -17.67 -0.82
CA GLN A 200 -10.00 -19.09 -0.47
C GLN A 200 -11.06 -19.45 0.56
N VAL A 201 -11.52 -18.46 1.33
CA VAL A 201 -12.51 -18.64 2.42
C VAL A 201 -13.76 -17.77 2.25
N VAL A 202 -13.91 -17.09 1.11
CA VAL A 202 -15.16 -16.35 0.78
C VAL A 202 -16.38 -17.29 0.78
N GLY A 203 -16.18 -18.55 0.39
CA GLY A 203 -17.18 -19.62 0.46
C GLY A 203 -17.40 -20.19 1.87
N GLY A 204 -16.46 -19.96 2.80
CA GLY A 204 -16.52 -20.44 4.18
C GLY A 204 -17.36 -19.57 5.11
N ASN A 205 -17.26 -19.84 6.42
CA ASN A 205 -17.93 -19.07 7.48
C ASN A 205 -16.91 -18.18 8.19
N LEU A 206 -16.60 -17.03 7.59
CA LEU A 206 -15.81 -16.01 8.27
C LEU A 206 -16.65 -15.37 9.37
N LEU A 207 -16.00 -14.99 10.48
CA LEU A 207 -16.64 -14.16 11.49
C LEU A 207 -16.93 -12.75 10.91
N PRO A 208 -18.11 -12.17 11.12
CA PRO A 208 -18.43 -10.81 10.67
C PRO A 208 -17.40 -9.76 11.14
N GLU A 209 -16.88 -9.91 12.35
CA GLU A 209 -15.84 -9.05 12.92
C GLU A 209 -14.52 -9.14 12.14
N ALA A 210 -14.17 -10.34 11.64
CA ALA A 210 -12.99 -10.50 10.81
C ALA A 210 -13.19 -9.84 9.43
N VAL A 211 -14.37 -10.01 8.82
CA VAL A 211 -14.71 -9.41 7.52
C VAL A 211 -14.65 -7.89 7.60
N THR A 212 -15.28 -7.30 8.62
CA THR A 212 -15.22 -5.85 8.86
C THR A 212 -13.81 -5.37 9.15
N TRP A 213 -13.01 -6.12 9.91
CA TRP A 213 -11.61 -5.80 10.17
C TRP A 213 -10.76 -5.81 8.89
N PHE A 214 -10.88 -6.83 8.04
CA PHE A 214 -10.16 -6.88 6.76
C PHE A 214 -10.54 -5.70 5.87
N TYR A 215 -11.84 -5.43 5.73
CA TYR A 215 -12.32 -4.34 4.88
C TYR A 215 -11.85 -2.97 5.40
N THR A 216 -11.97 -2.75 6.71
CA THR A 216 -11.46 -1.54 7.37
C THR A 216 -9.95 -1.38 7.18
N SER A 217 -9.18 -2.48 7.17
CA SER A 217 -7.73 -2.45 6.93
C SER A 217 -7.38 -1.97 5.52
N VAL A 218 -8.19 -2.32 4.51
CA VAL A 218 -8.03 -1.78 3.14
C VAL A 218 -8.37 -0.30 3.09
N LEU A 219 -9.44 0.12 3.76
CA LEU A 219 -9.82 1.54 3.84
C LEU A 219 -8.74 2.36 4.58
N LYS A 220 -8.17 1.86 5.67
CA LYS A 220 -7.02 2.49 6.33
C LYS A 220 -5.80 2.59 5.41
N GLY A 221 -5.55 1.56 4.59
CA GLY A 221 -4.53 1.64 3.54
C GLY A 221 -4.79 2.76 2.53
N LEU A 222 -6.05 2.97 2.11
CA LEU A 222 -6.44 4.09 1.24
C LEU A 222 -6.23 5.45 1.91
N GLN A 223 -6.49 5.53 3.21
CA GLN A 223 -6.23 6.74 3.99
C GLN A 223 -4.72 7.02 4.09
N MET A 224 -3.89 5.99 4.24
CA MET A 224 -2.44 6.12 4.37
C MET A 224 -1.73 6.41 3.04
N HIS A 225 -2.13 5.73 1.96
CA HIS A 225 -1.39 5.72 0.69
C HIS A 225 -2.19 6.20 -0.52
N GLY A 226 -3.48 6.52 -0.36
CA GLY A 226 -4.38 6.83 -1.47
C GLY A 226 -4.03 8.07 -2.28
N GLN A 227 -3.14 8.92 -1.77
CA GLN A 227 -2.53 10.03 -2.52
C GLN A 227 -1.64 9.54 -3.68
N HIS A 228 -1.09 8.32 -3.59
CA HIS A 228 -0.29 7.71 -4.65
C HIS A 228 -1.21 6.93 -5.58
N GLU A 229 -1.23 7.30 -6.87
CA GLU A 229 -2.16 6.72 -7.86
C GLU A 229 -2.09 5.19 -7.94
N ILE A 230 -0.88 4.63 -7.90
CA ILE A 230 -0.65 3.18 -7.98
C ILE A 230 -1.30 2.45 -6.78
N CYS A 231 -1.11 2.96 -5.55
CA CYS A 231 -1.76 2.41 -4.36
C CYS A 231 -3.27 2.66 -4.36
N ASN A 232 -3.72 3.84 -4.77
CA ASN A 232 -5.13 4.17 -4.88
C ASN A 232 -5.86 3.18 -5.78
N SER A 233 -5.31 2.92 -6.98
CA SER A 233 -5.87 1.99 -7.96
C SER A 233 -5.93 0.57 -7.39
N ALA A 234 -4.81 0.08 -6.82
CA ALA A 234 -4.73 -1.27 -6.26
C ALA A 234 -5.68 -1.49 -5.07
N LEU A 235 -5.71 -0.55 -4.12
CA LEU A 235 -6.57 -0.64 -2.94
C LEU A 235 -8.05 -0.44 -3.28
N THR A 236 -8.37 0.47 -4.22
CA THR A 236 -9.75 0.63 -4.72
C THR A 236 -10.22 -0.67 -5.38
N GLN A 237 -9.35 -1.31 -6.16
CA GLN A 237 -9.65 -2.60 -6.78
C GLN A 237 -9.84 -3.71 -5.74
N LEU A 238 -9.00 -3.76 -4.71
CA LEU A 238 -9.12 -4.71 -3.61
C LEU A 238 -10.42 -4.50 -2.83
N ALA A 239 -10.74 -3.25 -2.47
CA ALA A 239 -11.98 -2.90 -1.79
C ALA A 239 -13.21 -3.29 -2.61
N LEU A 240 -13.21 -3.02 -3.92
CA LEU A 240 -14.26 -3.42 -4.84
C LEU A 240 -14.47 -4.95 -4.83
N LEU A 241 -13.38 -5.72 -4.99
CA LEU A 241 -13.43 -7.18 -4.98
C LEU A 241 -14.00 -7.72 -3.68
N MET A 242 -13.52 -7.20 -2.55
CA MET A 242 -14.02 -7.61 -1.23
C MET A 242 -15.49 -7.29 -1.08
N TYR A 243 -15.91 -6.06 -1.41
CA TYR A 243 -17.30 -5.65 -1.28
C TYR A 243 -18.22 -6.52 -2.15
N GLU A 244 -17.92 -6.68 -3.44
CA GLU A 244 -18.76 -7.45 -4.36
C GLU A 244 -18.93 -8.92 -3.93
N ASN A 245 -17.88 -9.54 -3.40
CA ASN A 245 -17.88 -10.98 -3.10
C ASN A 245 -18.33 -11.31 -1.66
N LEU A 246 -18.17 -10.38 -0.72
CA LEU A 246 -18.52 -10.62 0.69
C LEU A 246 -19.86 -9.98 1.07
N ARG A 247 -20.24 -8.85 0.46
CA ARG A 247 -21.49 -8.12 0.79
C ARG A 247 -22.77 -8.95 0.69
N PRO A 248 -22.92 -9.92 -0.24
CA PRO A 248 -24.11 -10.78 -0.28
C PRO A 248 -24.29 -11.65 0.98
N ARG A 249 -23.21 -11.90 1.74
CA ARG A 249 -23.21 -12.74 2.94
C ARG A 249 -23.03 -11.95 4.24
N TYR A 250 -22.34 -10.81 4.18
CA TYR A 250 -21.97 -10.00 5.35
C TYR A 250 -22.54 -8.59 5.17
N MET A 251 -23.62 -8.29 5.91
CA MET A 251 -24.31 -7.00 5.83
C MET A 251 -23.51 -5.86 6.50
N GLU A 252 -22.64 -6.22 7.44
CA GLU A 252 -21.79 -5.33 8.23
C GLU A 252 -20.82 -4.53 7.34
N LEU A 253 -20.52 -5.02 6.13
CA LEU A 253 -19.75 -4.26 5.15
C LEU A 253 -20.44 -2.96 4.73
N ARG A 254 -21.78 -2.95 4.69
CA ARG A 254 -22.54 -1.72 4.45
C ARG A 254 -22.36 -0.76 5.61
N ASP A 255 -22.39 -1.26 6.85
CA ASP A 255 -22.20 -0.42 8.04
C ASP A 255 -20.83 0.26 8.02
N VAL A 256 -19.77 -0.46 7.63
CA VAL A 256 -18.44 0.12 7.42
C VAL A 256 -18.45 1.18 6.30
N MET A 257 -19.13 0.93 5.18
CA MET A 257 -19.25 1.91 4.09
C MET A 257 -19.94 3.20 4.54
N THR A 258 -21.01 3.10 5.36
CA THR A 258 -21.72 4.29 5.85
C THR A 258 -20.89 5.19 6.77
N GLN A 259 -19.79 4.67 7.32
CA GLN A 259 -18.85 5.43 8.14
C GLN A 259 -17.81 6.21 7.31
N ILE A 260 -17.79 6.03 5.98
CA ILE A 260 -16.87 6.77 5.11
C ILE A 260 -17.29 8.25 5.06
N PRO A 261 -16.35 9.20 5.26
CA PRO A 261 -16.64 10.63 5.17
C PRO A 261 -17.26 11.02 3.83
N ASP A 262 -18.23 11.93 3.85
CA ASP A 262 -18.88 12.50 2.66
C ASP A 262 -19.49 11.46 1.68
N ILE A 263 -19.86 10.27 2.17
CA ILE A 263 -20.47 9.24 1.33
C ILE A 263 -21.91 9.62 0.94
N ASN A 264 -22.24 9.42 -0.33
CA ASN A 264 -23.62 9.55 -0.82
C ASN A 264 -24.40 8.26 -0.51
N LEU A 265 -25.28 8.32 0.49
CA LEU A 265 -26.09 7.18 0.94
C LEU A 265 -27.06 6.67 -0.13
N GLU A 266 -27.69 7.55 -0.90
CA GLU A 266 -28.59 7.14 -1.98
C GLU A 266 -27.85 6.37 -3.08
N ALA A 267 -26.63 6.82 -3.42
CA ALA A 267 -25.78 6.14 -4.37
C ALA A 267 -25.30 4.78 -3.85
N LEU A 268 -25.02 4.68 -2.54
CA LEU A 268 -24.69 3.42 -1.88
C LEU A 268 -25.87 2.45 -1.93
N ASP A 269 -27.08 2.89 -1.59
CA ASP A 269 -28.28 2.06 -1.63
C ASP A 269 -28.57 1.54 -3.04
N GLN A 270 -28.44 2.40 -4.06
CA GLN A 270 -28.58 1.98 -5.46
C GLN A 270 -27.49 0.98 -5.89
N TYR A 271 -26.27 1.12 -5.38
CA TYR A 271 -25.19 0.19 -5.67
C TYR A 271 -25.46 -1.17 -5.01
N ASP A 272 -25.88 -1.18 -3.75
CA ASP A 272 -26.22 -2.38 -2.98
C ASP A 272 -27.40 -3.15 -3.58
N GLN A 273 -28.48 -2.46 -3.93
CA GLN A 273 -29.65 -3.09 -4.58
C GLN A 273 -29.24 -3.81 -5.86
N ARG A 274 -28.43 -3.16 -6.71
CA ARG A 274 -27.95 -3.74 -7.96
C ARG A 274 -26.98 -4.90 -7.75
N LEU A 275 -26.21 -4.90 -6.67
CA LEU A 275 -25.27 -5.97 -6.34
C LEU A 275 -26.00 -7.23 -5.85
N LEU A 276 -27.07 -7.05 -5.07
CA LEU A 276 -27.86 -8.15 -4.50
C LEU A 276 -28.89 -8.72 -5.48
N GLU A 277 -29.31 -7.95 -6.50
CA GLU A 277 -30.22 -8.41 -7.54
C GLU A 277 -29.50 -9.31 -8.59
N PRO A 278 -29.90 -10.58 -8.75
CA PRO A 278 -29.25 -11.51 -9.68
C PRO A 278 -29.42 -11.12 -11.18
N SER A 279 -30.40 -10.28 -11.51
CA SER A 279 -30.72 -9.85 -12.89
C SER A 279 -30.00 -8.58 -13.38
N SER A 280 -29.41 -7.79 -12.48
CA SER A 280 -28.78 -6.50 -12.79
C SER A 280 -27.28 -6.57 -13.02
N ALA A 281 -26.61 -7.64 -12.58
CA ALA A 281 -25.16 -7.82 -12.67
C ALA A 281 -24.60 -7.75 -14.11
N GLN A 282 -25.42 -8.06 -15.12
CA GLN A 282 -25.05 -8.03 -16.54
C GLN A 282 -25.30 -6.68 -17.25
N ARG A 283 -25.96 -5.71 -16.60
CA ARG A 283 -26.45 -4.49 -17.29
C ARG A 283 -25.49 -3.30 -17.28
N LEU A 284 -24.49 -3.29 -16.40
CA LEU A 284 -23.50 -2.21 -16.28
C LEU A 284 -22.13 -2.75 -16.67
N GLY A 285 -21.50 -2.13 -17.68
CA GLY A 285 -20.11 -2.44 -18.03
C GLY A 285 -19.17 -2.24 -16.84
N GLU A 286 -18.18 -3.12 -16.69
CA GLU A 286 -17.26 -3.18 -15.54
C GLU A 286 -16.61 -1.84 -15.22
N LYS A 287 -16.24 -1.07 -16.25
CA LYS A 287 -15.66 0.27 -16.10
C LYS A 287 -16.59 1.21 -15.32
N LYS A 288 -17.87 1.27 -15.70
CA LYS A 288 -18.86 2.14 -15.04
C LYS A 288 -19.12 1.70 -13.60
N ARG A 289 -19.14 0.39 -13.35
CA ARG A 289 -19.29 -0.18 -12.00
C ARG A 289 -18.12 0.24 -11.09
N LYS A 290 -16.88 0.12 -11.59
CA LYS A 290 -15.67 0.55 -10.89
C LYS A 290 -15.67 2.06 -10.63
N ASP A 291 -16.07 2.88 -11.60
CA ASP A 291 -16.14 4.34 -11.45
C ASP A 291 -17.18 4.76 -10.41
N GLN A 292 -18.35 4.09 -10.37
CA GLN A 292 -19.37 4.32 -9.33
C GLN A 292 -18.84 3.98 -7.95
N PHE A 293 -18.22 2.80 -7.79
CA PHE A 293 -17.65 2.38 -6.52
C PHE A 293 -16.53 3.31 -6.04
N LYS A 294 -15.65 3.75 -6.94
CA LYS A 294 -14.58 4.70 -6.62
C LYS A 294 -15.12 6.00 -6.03
N LYS A 295 -16.28 6.47 -6.50
CA LYS A 295 -16.95 7.66 -5.93
C LYS A 295 -17.45 7.41 -4.51
N LEU A 296 -17.96 6.22 -4.20
CA LEU A 296 -18.47 5.87 -2.87
C LEU A 296 -17.35 5.88 -1.82
N ILE A 297 -16.17 5.39 -2.16
CA ILE A 297 -15.03 5.31 -1.23
C ILE A 297 -14.11 6.54 -1.25
N ALA A 298 -14.43 7.57 -2.05
CA ALA A 298 -13.56 8.70 -2.29
C ALA A 298 -13.16 9.46 -1.01
N GLY A 299 -14.06 9.55 -0.03
CA GLY A 299 -13.79 10.18 1.27
C GLY A 299 -12.78 9.44 2.15
N THR A 300 -12.41 8.21 1.79
CA THR A 300 -11.35 7.44 2.48
C THR A 300 -9.95 7.83 1.99
N VAL A 301 -9.83 8.40 0.79
CA VAL A 301 -8.53 8.67 0.17
C VAL A 301 -7.79 9.74 0.97
N GLY A 302 -6.60 9.41 1.45
CA GLY A 302 -5.74 10.35 2.19
C GLY A 302 -5.47 11.63 1.40
N LYS A 303 -5.63 12.78 2.06
CA LYS A 303 -5.24 14.08 1.49
C LYS A 303 -3.72 14.20 1.53
N ALA A 304 -3.12 14.71 0.46
CA ALA A 304 -1.68 14.95 0.41
C ALA A 304 -1.22 15.86 1.57
N LEU A 305 -0.06 15.60 2.17
CA LEU A 305 0.50 16.40 3.28
C LEU A 305 0.48 17.92 2.97
N GLY A 306 0.81 18.34 1.74
CA GLY A 306 0.73 19.74 1.30
C GLY A 306 -0.68 20.34 1.21
N GLN A 307 -1.74 19.53 1.23
CA GLN A 307 -3.14 19.96 1.35
C GLN A 307 -3.65 19.90 2.80
N GLN A 308 -3.03 19.10 3.67
CA GLN A 308 -3.34 19.07 5.11
C GLN A 308 -2.80 20.32 5.84
N PHE A 309 -1.66 20.87 5.38
CA PHE A 309 -1.10 22.14 5.87
C PHE A 309 -1.65 23.39 5.16
N LYS A 310 -2.45 23.23 4.10
CA LYS A 310 -3.37 24.29 3.66
C LYS A 310 -4.52 24.31 4.66
N LYS A 311 -4.28 24.91 5.82
CA LYS A 311 -5.34 25.28 6.75
C LYS A 311 -6.38 26.00 5.91
N GLU A 312 -7.59 25.43 5.79
CA GLU A 312 -8.70 26.07 5.11
C GLU A 312 -9.14 27.23 6.01
N VAL A 313 -8.41 28.34 5.91
CA VAL A 313 -8.63 29.56 6.65
C VAL A 313 -9.75 30.28 5.90
N HIS A 314 -10.97 29.80 6.06
CA HIS A 314 -12.17 30.54 5.65
C HIS A 314 -12.41 31.65 6.69
N ILE A 315 -11.54 32.66 6.73
CA ILE A 315 -11.81 33.83 7.57
C ILE A 315 -12.86 34.66 6.85
N ARG A 316 -14.12 34.41 7.21
CA ARG A 316 -15.19 35.37 6.97
C ARG A 316 -14.87 36.63 7.77
N ASN A 317 -14.63 37.73 7.06
CA ASN A 317 -14.49 39.09 7.57
C ASN A 317 -13.19 39.39 8.35
N LEU A 318 -12.02 39.23 7.72
CA LEU A 318 -10.86 40.02 8.12
C LEU A 318 -11.07 41.48 7.66
N PRO A 319 -10.98 42.48 8.55
CA PRO A 319 -10.90 43.87 8.13
C PRO A 319 -9.60 44.08 7.35
N SER A 320 -9.68 44.75 6.19
CA SER A 320 -8.53 45.00 5.31
C SER A 320 -7.42 45.75 6.04
N LEU A 321 -6.25 45.12 6.20
CA LEU A 321 -5.05 45.75 6.80
C LEU A 321 -4.41 46.81 5.91
N PHE A 322 -4.86 46.95 4.66
CA PHE A 322 -4.39 47.97 3.74
C PHE A 322 -5.56 48.87 3.31
N LYS A 323 -5.43 50.17 3.58
CA LYS A 323 -6.26 51.18 2.91
C LYS A 323 -5.82 51.20 1.45
N LYS A 324 -6.72 50.84 0.52
CA LYS A 324 -6.48 51.05 -0.91
C LYS A 324 -6.23 52.55 -1.13
N PRO A 325 -5.08 52.97 -1.69
CA PRO A 325 -4.89 54.36 -2.08
C PRO A 325 -5.98 54.71 -3.10
N LYS A 326 -6.67 55.83 -2.84
CA LYS A 326 -7.69 56.36 -3.74
C LYS A 326 -6.98 56.73 -5.06
N PRO A 327 -7.38 56.20 -6.23
CA PRO A 327 -6.85 56.71 -7.48
C PRO A 327 -7.40 58.12 -7.71
N GLU A 328 -6.55 59.13 -7.63
CA GLU A 328 -6.85 60.45 -8.19
C GLU A 328 -6.98 60.31 -9.70
N LYS A 329 -8.14 60.67 -10.24
CA LYS A 329 -8.32 60.88 -11.67
C LYS A 329 -7.51 62.11 -12.08
N ARG A 330 -6.49 61.92 -12.92
CA ARG A 330 -5.98 62.96 -13.80
C ARG A 330 -5.80 62.35 -15.18
N ASP A 331 -6.79 62.59 -16.04
CA ASP A 331 -6.58 62.52 -17.47
C ASP A 331 -6.15 63.91 -17.96
N ILE A 332 -5.44 63.87 -19.09
CA ILE A 332 -5.30 64.90 -20.13
C ILE A 332 -3.94 65.64 -20.20
N LEU A 333 -3.16 65.15 -21.18
CA LEU A 333 -2.28 65.81 -22.17
C LEU A 333 -0.86 66.29 -21.80
N GLU A 334 0.07 65.66 -22.53
CA GLU A 334 1.26 66.19 -23.23
C GLU A 334 2.08 67.30 -22.55
N THR A 335 3.35 67.01 -22.26
CA THR A 335 4.54 67.47 -23.02
C THR A 335 5.79 67.28 -22.14
N SER A 336 6.84 66.73 -22.74
CA SER A 336 8.28 66.84 -22.43
C SER A 336 8.72 66.98 -20.96
N GLU A 337 9.54 66.03 -20.49
CA GLU A 337 10.99 66.26 -20.32
C GLU A 337 11.69 65.03 -19.75
N SER A 338 12.74 64.65 -20.47
CA SER A 338 13.97 63.95 -20.07
C SER A 338 14.14 63.48 -18.61
N GLY A 339 14.54 62.21 -18.49
CA GLY A 339 15.92 61.98 -18.05
C GLY A 339 16.19 61.68 -16.57
N ALA A 340 15.34 60.92 -15.87
CA ALA A 340 15.62 60.56 -14.47
C ALA A 340 15.79 59.05 -14.15
N LEU A 341 15.33 58.12 -15.01
CA LEU A 341 15.36 56.68 -14.69
C LEU A 341 16.31 55.84 -15.56
N ALA A 342 16.79 56.39 -16.68
CA ALA A 342 17.78 55.72 -17.54
C ALA A 342 19.22 55.79 -16.99
N ALA A 343 19.48 56.60 -15.95
CA ALA A 343 20.80 56.75 -15.33
C ALA A 343 21.12 55.67 -14.27
N LEU A 344 20.15 54.84 -13.90
CA LEU A 344 20.29 53.80 -12.87
C LEU A 344 20.88 52.47 -13.40
N PHE A 345 21.05 52.33 -14.71
CA PHE A 345 21.49 51.08 -15.36
C PHE A 345 22.76 51.23 -16.21
N SER A 346 23.52 52.32 -16.05
CA SER A 346 24.80 52.46 -16.73
C SER A 346 25.91 51.77 -15.94
N PRO A 347 26.72 50.89 -16.57
CA PRO A 347 27.79 50.17 -15.90
C PRO A 347 28.92 51.10 -15.46
N VAL A 348 29.35 50.95 -14.20
CA VAL A 348 30.54 51.62 -13.64
C VAL A 348 31.78 50.96 -14.24
N LEU A 349 32.53 51.72 -15.04
CA LEU A 349 33.90 51.38 -15.43
C LEU A 349 34.85 51.94 -14.36
N ASP A 350 35.36 51.07 -13.51
CA ASP A 350 36.47 51.39 -12.60
C ASP A 350 37.81 51.37 -13.36
N GLY A 351 38.48 52.51 -13.36
CA GLY A 351 39.93 52.66 -13.39
C GLY A 351 40.24 53.84 -12.48
N ILE A 352 41.07 53.71 -11.44
CA ILE A 352 42.46 53.25 -11.47
C ILE A 352 42.75 52.30 -10.31
#